data_AF-L9VW11-F1
#
_entry.id   AF-L9VW11-F1
#
_cell.length_a   1.000
_cell.length_b   1.000
_cell.length_c   1.000
_cell.angle_alpha   90.00
_cell.angle_beta   90.00
_cell.angle_gamma   90.00
#
_symmetry.space_group_name_H-M   'P 1'
#
loop_
_entity.id
_entity.type
_entity.pdbx_description
1 polymer ?
#
loop_
_entity_poly.entity_id
_entity_poly.type
_entity_poly.pdbx_seq_one_letter_code
_entity_poly.pdbx_strand_id
1 'polypeptide(L)'
;MVDLPEDEYEERVERARLAREEARETINEQTQTISDIDEKAIQIFRINIVVASILMTGLSIAVSNDLASVSTLITPYTATGSVLLFLSIILAAITYTSTSERVGINKDTIEDSILNQKYDYDLVEEEISKAYGNMIRYNFKKNVSNVLLFTFTLLAAVVAISYMAIGIIDLYDSIHPCINILMLGFVLVFGKFSGLYGTTNRWRKMTDPRGRFQEWGQKWRNRIVTWVRFRSDNSE
;
A
#
# COMPACT_ATOMS: atom_id res chain seq x y z
N MET A 1 -33.75 -27.30 8.49
CA MET A 1 -33.63 -27.25 7.02
C MET A 1 -34.98 -26.80 6.50
N VAL A 2 -35.01 -25.80 5.63
CA VAL A 2 -36.22 -25.48 4.87
C VAL A 2 -36.21 -26.45 3.69
N ASP A 3 -37.16 -27.38 3.65
CA ASP A 3 -37.37 -28.23 2.47
C ASP A 3 -37.80 -27.30 1.34
N LEU A 4 -36.91 -27.12 0.37
CA LEU A 4 -37.22 -26.44 -0.87
C LEU A 4 -37.66 -27.49 -1.90
N PRO A 5 -38.57 -27.13 -2.82
CA PRO A 5 -38.86 -27.94 -4.01
C PRO A 5 -37.57 -28.36 -4.76
N GLU A 6 -37.53 -29.57 -5.34
CA GLU A 6 -36.33 -30.11 -6.03
C GLU A 6 -35.82 -29.19 -7.16
N ASP A 7 -36.72 -28.52 -7.88
CA ASP A 7 -36.40 -27.56 -8.95
C ASP A 7 -35.72 -26.29 -8.42
N GLU A 8 -36.16 -25.77 -7.27
CA GLU A 8 -35.50 -24.63 -6.61
C GLU A 8 -34.13 -25.01 -6.04
N TYR A 9 -33.94 -26.27 -5.66
CA TYR A 9 -32.68 -26.78 -5.12
C TYR A 9 -31.61 -26.94 -6.22
N GLU A 10 -31.93 -27.56 -7.35
CA GLU A 10 -31.02 -27.64 -8.50
C GLU A 10 -30.61 -26.25 -9.02
N GLU A 11 -31.56 -25.29 -9.07
CA GLU A 11 -31.27 -23.90 -9.47
C GLU A 11 -30.30 -23.20 -8.51
N ARG A 12 -30.34 -23.50 -7.21
CA ARG A 12 -29.40 -22.94 -6.23
C ARG A 12 -27.98 -23.46 -6.43
N VAL A 13 -27.84 -24.75 -6.72
CA VAL A 13 -26.53 -25.40 -6.96
C VAL A 13 -25.88 -24.84 -8.21
N GLU A 14 -26.65 -24.70 -9.30
CA GLU A 14 -26.10 -24.17 -10.54
C GLU A 14 -25.70 -22.69 -10.40
N ARG A 15 -26.46 -21.89 -9.65
CA ARG A 15 -26.08 -20.51 -9.30
C ARG A 15 -24.80 -20.47 -8.46
N ALA A 16 -24.64 -21.37 -7.50
CA ALA A 16 -23.42 -21.45 -6.69
C ALA A 16 -22.21 -21.85 -7.55
N ARG A 17 -22.38 -22.82 -8.47
CA ARG A 17 -21.34 -23.25 -9.40
C ARG A 17 -20.88 -22.10 -10.31
N LEU A 18 -21.82 -21.37 -10.90
CA LEU A 18 -21.54 -20.18 -11.71
C LEU A 18 -20.83 -19.10 -10.89
N ALA A 19 -21.33 -18.81 -9.68
CA ALA A 19 -20.72 -17.82 -8.79
C ALA A 19 -19.28 -18.19 -8.41
N ARG A 20 -19.01 -19.48 -8.18
CA ARG A 20 -17.66 -19.97 -7.90
C ARG A 20 -16.71 -19.78 -9.08
N GLU A 21 -17.16 -20.06 -10.30
CA GLU A 21 -16.36 -19.93 -11.52
C GLU A 21 -15.98 -18.46 -11.75
N GLU A 22 -16.97 -17.57 -11.76
CA GLU A 22 -16.77 -16.11 -11.86
C GLU A 22 -15.87 -15.57 -10.73
N ALA A 23 -16.03 -16.11 -9.52
CA ALA A 23 -15.22 -15.70 -8.37
C ALA A 23 -13.75 -16.13 -8.48
N ARG A 24 -13.46 -17.30 -9.09
CA ARG A 24 -12.09 -17.74 -9.38
C ARG A 24 -11.43 -16.82 -10.39
N GLU A 25 -12.13 -16.47 -11.47
CA GLU A 25 -11.63 -15.53 -12.47
C GLU A 25 -11.37 -14.16 -11.84
N THR A 26 -12.32 -13.64 -11.05
CA THR A 26 -12.17 -12.36 -10.34
C THR A 26 -10.95 -12.36 -9.41
N ILE A 27 -10.70 -13.45 -8.67
CA ILE A 27 -9.53 -13.54 -7.79
C ILE A 27 -8.24 -13.55 -8.59
N ASN A 28 -8.21 -14.26 -9.71
CA ASN A 28 -7.04 -14.29 -10.58
C ASN A 28 -6.69 -12.88 -11.09
N GLU A 29 -7.68 -12.13 -11.57
CA GLU A 29 -7.54 -10.73 -12.00
C GLU A 29 -7.09 -9.80 -10.85
N GLN A 30 -7.63 -10.00 -9.64
CA GLN A 30 -7.24 -9.21 -8.46
C GLN A 30 -5.80 -9.50 -8.03
N THR A 31 -5.40 -10.77 -8.00
CA THR A 31 -4.02 -11.20 -7.70
C THR A 31 -3.04 -10.62 -8.70
N GLN A 32 -3.36 -10.70 -10.00
CA GLN A 32 -2.53 -10.09 -11.04
C GLN A 32 -2.43 -8.57 -10.88
N THR A 33 -3.54 -7.89 -10.61
CA THR A 33 -3.54 -6.44 -10.36
C THR A 33 -2.69 -6.05 -9.15
N ILE A 34 -2.77 -6.83 -8.07
CA ILE A 34 -1.98 -6.62 -6.84
C ILE A 34 -0.48 -6.81 -7.15
N SER A 35 -0.13 -7.89 -7.85
CA SER A 35 1.24 -8.18 -8.26
C SER A 35 1.83 -7.09 -9.16
N ASP A 36 1.05 -6.57 -10.12
CA ASP A 36 1.46 -5.46 -10.99
C ASP A 36 1.77 -4.18 -10.20
N ILE A 37 1.01 -3.90 -9.13
CA ILE A 37 1.26 -2.74 -8.25
C ILE A 37 2.57 -2.93 -7.50
N ASP A 38 2.83 -4.13 -6.99
CA ASP A 38 4.07 -4.44 -6.26
C ASP A 38 5.29 -4.33 -7.16
N GLU A 39 5.19 -4.82 -8.40
CA GLU A 39 6.24 -4.72 -9.41
C GLU A 39 6.53 -3.24 -9.74
N LYS A 40 5.49 -2.42 -9.92
CA LYS A 40 5.66 -0.97 -10.10
C LYS A 40 6.27 -0.30 -8.87
N ALA A 41 5.91 -0.74 -7.66
CA ALA A 41 6.45 -0.19 -6.43
C ALA A 41 7.96 -0.50 -6.29
N ILE A 42 8.40 -1.73 -6.57
CA ILE A 42 9.83 -2.08 -6.52
C ILE A 42 10.62 -1.36 -7.61
N GLN A 43 10.04 -1.12 -8.78
CA GLN A 43 10.67 -0.30 -9.83
C GLN A 43 10.89 1.14 -9.36
N ILE A 44 9.88 1.79 -8.78
CA ILE A 44 10.03 3.14 -8.22
C ILE A 44 11.05 3.15 -7.08
N PHE A 45 11.03 2.17 -6.19
CA PHE A 45 12.01 2.02 -5.12
C PHE A 45 13.45 2.00 -5.66
N ARG A 46 13.71 1.18 -6.69
CA ARG A 46 15.02 1.08 -7.34
C ARG A 46 15.44 2.40 -7.98
N ILE A 47 14.54 3.06 -8.71
CA ILE A 47 14.81 4.36 -9.33
C ILE A 47 15.17 5.40 -8.27
N ASN A 48 14.38 5.49 -7.20
CA ASN A 48 14.63 6.45 -6.12
C ASN A 48 15.96 6.18 -5.38
N ILE A 49 16.36 4.92 -5.21
CA ILE A 49 17.68 4.57 -4.65
C ILE A 49 18.80 5.03 -5.57
N VAL A 50 18.66 4.84 -6.88
CA VAL A 50 19.66 5.32 -7.85
C VAL A 50 19.79 6.84 -7.76
N VAL A 51 18.67 7.56 -7.77
CA VAL A 51 18.65 9.02 -7.60
C VAL A 51 19.31 9.43 -6.28
N ALA A 52 18.94 8.81 -5.16
CA ALA A 52 19.54 9.08 -3.85
C ALA A 52 21.05 8.83 -3.83
N SER A 53 21.51 7.77 -4.50
CA SER A 53 22.93 7.42 -4.60
C SER A 53 23.71 8.49 -5.38
N ILE A 54 23.18 8.95 -6.51
CA ILE A 54 23.78 10.02 -7.31
C ILE A 54 23.92 11.31 -6.48
N LEU A 55 22.89 11.67 -5.72
CA LEU A 55 22.92 12.84 -4.84
C LEU A 55 23.95 12.69 -3.72
N MET A 56 24.03 11.50 -3.12
CA MET A 56 25.02 11.21 -2.08
C MET A 56 26.45 11.30 -2.62
N THR A 57 26.68 10.85 -3.86
CA THR A 57 27.97 11.03 -4.54
C THR A 57 28.29 12.51 -4.76
N GLY A 58 27.34 13.30 -5.26
CA GLY A 58 27.52 14.75 -5.43
C GLY A 58 27.84 15.47 -4.11
N LEU A 59 27.12 15.12 -3.04
CA LEU A 59 27.37 15.64 -1.70
C LEU A 59 28.76 15.24 -1.17
N SER A 60 29.16 13.97 -1.35
CA SER A 60 30.48 13.46 -0.94
C SER A 60 31.63 14.23 -1.62
N ILE A 61 31.50 14.50 -2.92
CA ILE A 61 32.48 15.30 -3.68
C ILE A 61 32.55 16.73 -3.14
N ALA A 62 31.39 17.35 -2.85
CA ALA A 62 31.36 18.70 -2.31
C ALA A 62 32.02 18.80 -0.93
N VAL A 63 31.67 17.88 -0.02
CA VAL A 63 32.28 17.77 1.31
C VAL A 63 33.80 17.58 1.21
N SER A 64 34.26 16.80 0.23
CA SER A 64 35.69 16.53 0.04
C SER A 64 36.49 17.73 -0.47
N ASN A 65 35.84 18.65 -1.19
CA ASN A 65 36.50 19.82 -1.78
C ASN A 65 36.50 21.03 -0.83
N ASP A 66 35.38 21.34 -0.16
CA ASP A 66 35.29 22.45 0.80
C ASP A 66 33.99 22.35 1.64
N LEU A 67 34.07 22.49 2.96
CA LEU A 67 32.89 22.52 3.83
C LEU A 67 32.00 23.75 3.59
N ALA A 68 32.56 24.89 3.16
CA ALA A 68 31.75 26.06 2.79
C ALA A 68 30.89 25.81 1.54
N SER A 69 31.29 24.86 0.67
CA SER A 69 30.49 24.45 -0.48
C SER A 69 29.25 23.62 -0.08
N VAL A 70 29.31 22.95 1.07
CA VAL A 70 28.20 22.11 1.58
C VAL A 70 27.04 22.96 2.07
N SER A 71 27.31 24.07 2.77
CA SER A 71 26.24 24.98 3.22
C SER A 71 25.49 25.60 2.05
N THR A 72 26.17 25.79 0.91
CA THR A 72 25.56 26.30 -0.32
C THR A 72 24.63 25.26 -0.95
N LEU A 73 25.01 23.97 -0.89
CA LEU A 73 24.19 22.87 -1.45
C LEU A 73 22.92 22.55 -0.64
N ILE A 74 22.92 22.85 0.66
CA ILE A 74 21.79 22.59 1.53
C ILE A 74 20.87 23.82 1.53
N THR A 75 20.03 23.91 0.50
CA THR A 75 18.95 24.89 0.42
C THR A 75 17.66 24.29 0.98
N PRO A 76 16.67 25.11 1.37
CA PRO A 76 15.35 24.60 1.77
C PRO A 76 14.72 23.68 0.71
N TYR A 77 15.01 23.93 -0.57
CA TYR A 77 14.51 23.13 -1.69
C TYR A 77 15.20 21.77 -1.78
N THR A 78 16.54 21.70 -1.73
CA THR A 78 17.27 20.42 -1.77
C THR A 78 16.98 19.58 -0.52
N ALA A 79 16.82 20.21 0.64
CA ALA A 79 16.42 19.55 1.88
C ALA A 79 15.00 18.96 1.77
N THR A 80 14.02 19.75 1.31
CA THR A 80 12.64 19.28 1.13
C THR A 80 12.56 18.16 0.11
N GLY A 81 13.26 18.30 -1.03
CA GLY A 81 13.35 17.27 -2.05
C GLY A 81 13.92 15.96 -1.50
N SER A 82 15.02 16.04 -0.73
CA SER A 82 15.66 14.86 -0.13
C SER A 82 14.75 14.14 0.87
N VAL A 83 14.05 14.87 1.72
CA VAL A 83 13.08 14.29 2.67
C VAL A 83 11.94 13.59 1.92
N LEU A 84 11.40 14.21 0.87
CA LEU A 84 10.34 13.62 0.07
C LEU A 84 10.80 12.40 -0.73
N LEU A 85 12.04 12.40 -1.23
CA LEU A 85 12.63 11.25 -1.90
C LEU A 85 12.73 10.07 -0.94
N PHE A 86 13.24 10.31 0.26
CA PHE A 86 13.33 9.28 1.30
C PHE A 86 11.95 8.77 1.73
N LEU A 87 10.97 9.65 1.87
CA LEU A 87 9.58 9.27 2.14
C LEU A 87 9.02 8.39 1.01
N SER A 88 9.29 8.72 -0.26
CA SER A 88 8.88 7.91 -1.40
C SER A 88 9.50 6.51 -1.36
N ILE A 89 10.79 6.39 -1.02
CA ILE A 89 11.47 5.10 -0.85
C ILE A 89 10.78 4.26 0.22
N ILE A 90 10.48 4.85 1.39
CA ILE A 90 9.78 4.15 2.48
C ILE A 90 8.40 3.67 2.02
N LEU A 91 7.60 4.54 1.39
CA LEU A 91 6.26 4.19 0.94
C LEU A 91 6.29 3.09 -0.14
N ALA A 92 7.26 3.13 -1.05
CA ALA A 92 7.47 2.08 -2.06
C ALA A 92 7.78 0.73 -1.40
N ALA A 93 8.70 0.73 -0.42
CA ALA A 93 9.06 -0.48 0.33
C ALA A 93 7.87 -1.03 1.14
N ILE A 94 7.07 -0.17 1.77
CA ILE A 94 5.84 -0.57 2.48
C ILE A 94 4.85 -1.18 1.50
N THR A 95 4.66 -0.58 0.32
CA THR A 95 3.74 -1.09 -0.69
C THR A 95 4.13 -2.50 -1.11
N TYR A 96 5.42 -2.70 -1.44
CA TYR A 96 5.97 -4.00 -1.82
C TYR A 96 5.88 -5.05 -0.71
N THR A 97 6.12 -4.67 0.55
CA THR A 97 6.16 -5.63 1.68
C THR A 97 4.79 -5.88 2.34
N SER A 98 3.81 -5.00 2.14
CA SER A 98 2.49 -5.10 2.77
C SER A 98 1.53 -6.04 2.02
N THR A 99 1.92 -6.52 0.84
CA THR A 99 1.07 -7.40 0.04
C THR A 99 0.95 -8.77 0.69
N SER A 100 -0.29 -9.06 1.08
CA SER A 100 -0.74 -10.32 1.63
C SER A 100 -2.08 -10.57 0.98
N GLU A 101 -2.06 -11.23 -0.16
CA GLU A 101 -3.24 -11.68 -0.88
C GLU A 101 -3.72 -13.03 -0.33
N ARG A 102 -5.01 -13.28 -0.43
CA ARG A 102 -5.59 -14.59 -0.15
C ARG A 102 -5.89 -15.25 -1.48
N VAL A 103 -5.21 -16.37 -1.72
CA VAL A 103 -5.36 -17.18 -2.93
C VAL A 103 -5.76 -18.59 -2.51
N GLY A 104 -6.88 -19.06 -3.05
CA GLY A 104 -7.37 -20.42 -2.82
C GLY A 104 -7.94 -20.66 -1.42
N ILE A 105 -8.51 -21.85 -1.25
CA ILE A 105 -9.15 -22.31 -0.02
C ILE A 105 -8.09 -22.95 0.87
N ASN A 106 -8.06 -22.58 2.16
CA ASN A 106 -7.11 -23.14 3.10
C ASN A 106 -7.41 -24.62 3.38
N LYS A 107 -6.36 -25.41 3.62
CA LYS A 107 -6.44 -26.82 3.99
C LYS A 107 -7.37 -27.05 5.17
N ASP A 108 -7.29 -26.22 6.20
CA ASP A 108 -8.15 -26.35 7.39
C ASP A 108 -9.63 -26.18 7.02
N THR A 109 -9.96 -25.29 6.08
CA THR A 109 -11.33 -25.13 5.56
C THR A 109 -11.76 -26.37 4.75
N ILE A 110 -10.84 -26.98 4.01
CA ILE A 110 -11.11 -28.21 3.26
C ILE A 110 -11.36 -29.38 4.23
N GLU A 111 -10.51 -29.58 5.24
CA GLU A 111 -10.64 -30.70 6.19
C GLU A 111 -11.83 -30.51 7.14
N ASP A 112 -11.99 -29.32 7.74
CA ASP A 112 -13.01 -29.08 8.77
C ASP A 112 -14.41 -28.83 8.20
N SER A 113 -14.51 -28.25 6.99
CA SER A 113 -15.81 -27.84 6.42
C SER A 113 -16.25 -28.73 5.25
N ILE A 114 -15.32 -29.13 4.37
CA ILE A 114 -15.65 -29.84 3.12
C ILE A 114 -15.56 -31.37 3.29
N LEU A 115 -14.48 -31.88 3.91
CA LEU A 115 -14.20 -33.31 3.98
C LEU A 115 -14.77 -34.01 5.22
N ASN A 116 -15.05 -33.29 6.31
CA ASN A 116 -15.63 -33.86 7.54
C ASN A 116 -17.16 -34.14 7.50
N GLN A 117 -17.74 -34.27 6.29
CA GLN A 117 -19.01 -34.98 6.01
C GLN A 117 -20.20 -34.72 6.97
N LYS A 118 -20.67 -33.48 7.04
CA LYS A 118 -22.04 -33.16 7.53
C LYS A 118 -22.92 -32.45 6.50
N TYR A 119 -22.44 -32.37 5.26
CA TYR A 119 -23.00 -31.55 4.20
C TYR A 119 -23.25 -32.39 2.95
N ASP A 120 -24.42 -32.21 2.35
CA ASP A 120 -24.74 -32.67 1.00
C ASP A 120 -23.78 -32.02 -0.01
N TYR A 121 -23.55 -32.65 -1.18
CA TYR A 121 -22.57 -32.18 -2.18
C TYR A 121 -22.81 -30.71 -2.59
N ASP A 122 -24.06 -30.29 -2.52
CA ASP A 122 -24.56 -28.96 -2.86
C ASP A 122 -24.24 -27.89 -1.81
N LEU A 123 -24.15 -28.29 -0.54
CA LEU A 123 -23.71 -27.42 0.55
C LEU A 123 -22.21 -27.10 0.44
N VAL A 124 -21.44 -27.97 -0.21
CA VAL A 124 -20.01 -27.71 -0.51
C VAL A 124 -19.88 -26.57 -1.54
N GLU A 125 -20.69 -26.56 -2.59
CA GLU A 125 -20.64 -25.51 -3.62
C GLU A 125 -21.02 -24.12 -3.06
N GLU A 126 -22.03 -24.07 -2.18
CA GLU A 126 -22.44 -22.84 -1.52
C GLU A 126 -21.36 -22.30 -0.57
N GLU A 127 -20.76 -23.16 0.27
CA GLU A 127 -19.71 -22.75 1.20
C GLU A 127 -18.42 -22.34 0.51
N ILE A 128 -18.05 -23.02 -0.59
CA ILE A 128 -16.93 -22.61 -1.45
C ILE A 128 -17.19 -21.21 -2.04
N SER A 129 -18.40 -20.95 -2.52
CA SER A 129 -18.78 -19.65 -3.08
C SER A 129 -18.67 -18.53 -2.04
N LYS A 130 -19.13 -18.77 -0.80
CA LYS A 130 -18.98 -17.84 0.33
C LYS A 130 -17.50 -17.59 0.68
N ALA A 131 -16.68 -18.64 0.69
CA ALA A 131 -15.25 -18.53 0.94
C ALA A 131 -14.57 -17.63 -0.09
N TYR A 132 -14.88 -17.82 -1.38
CA TYR A 132 -14.36 -16.94 -2.43
C TYR A 132 -14.88 -15.50 -2.31
N GLY A 133 -16.15 -15.28 -2.01
CA GLY A 133 -16.70 -13.94 -1.75
C GLY A 133 -15.94 -13.20 -0.63
N ASN A 134 -15.56 -13.91 0.43
CA ASN A 134 -14.73 -13.36 1.51
C ASN A 134 -13.30 -13.03 1.05
N MET A 135 -12.70 -13.85 0.19
CA MET A 135 -11.38 -13.59 -0.39
C MET A 135 -11.40 -12.36 -1.30
N ILE A 136 -12.38 -12.27 -2.21
CA ILE A 136 -12.60 -11.10 -3.08
C ILE A 136 -12.70 -9.83 -2.23
N ARG A 137 -13.51 -9.85 -1.16
CA ARG A 137 -13.65 -8.69 -0.26
C ARG A 137 -12.34 -8.32 0.43
N TYR A 138 -11.56 -9.30 0.86
CA TYR A 138 -10.28 -9.07 1.53
C TYR A 138 -9.22 -8.51 0.56
N ASN A 139 -9.05 -9.15 -0.60
CA ASN A 139 -8.12 -8.74 -1.65
C ASN A 139 -8.50 -7.34 -2.17
N PHE A 140 -9.80 -7.06 -2.37
CA PHE A 140 -10.26 -5.72 -2.75
C PHE A 140 -9.87 -4.64 -1.71
N LYS A 141 -10.07 -4.89 -0.42
CA LYS A 141 -9.67 -3.93 0.64
C LYS A 141 -8.16 -3.69 0.68
N LYS A 142 -7.37 -4.75 0.44
CA LYS A 142 -5.91 -4.67 0.35
C LYS A 142 -5.48 -3.89 -0.87
N ASN A 143 -6.03 -4.20 -2.04
CA ASN A 143 -5.78 -3.49 -3.29
C ASN A 143 -6.05 -1.98 -3.14
N VAL A 144 -7.20 -1.60 -2.58
CA VAL A 144 -7.53 -0.17 -2.33
C VAL A 144 -6.49 0.52 -1.45
N SER A 145 -5.94 -0.17 -0.45
CA SER A 145 -4.88 0.38 0.42
C SER A 145 -3.55 0.49 -0.31
N ASN A 146 -3.15 -0.54 -1.07
CA ASN A 146 -1.90 -0.54 -1.84
C ASN A 146 -1.92 0.52 -2.94
N VAL A 147 -3.04 0.68 -3.66
CA VAL A 147 -3.21 1.74 -4.67
C VAL A 147 -3.03 3.13 -4.05
N LEU A 148 -3.59 3.37 -2.86
CA LEU A 148 -3.43 4.65 -2.17
C LEU A 148 -1.97 4.91 -1.79
N LEU A 149 -1.30 3.94 -1.19
CA LEU A 149 0.12 4.03 -0.84
C LEU A 149 0.98 4.26 -2.07
N PHE A 150 0.76 3.51 -3.15
CA PHE A 150 1.43 3.69 -4.44
C PHE A 150 1.22 5.10 -5.01
N THR A 151 0.00 5.65 -4.91
CA THR A 151 -0.29 7.03 -5.36
C THR A 151 0.52 8.05 -4.57
N PHE A 152 0.64 7.89 -3.24
CA PHE A 152 1.47 8.76 -2.41
C PHE A 152 2.96 8.60 -2.71
N THR A 153 3.43 7.36 -2.92
CA THR A 153 4.80 7.06 -3.35
C THR A 153 5.15 7.85 -4.60
N LEU A 154 4.31 7.77 -5.62
CA LEU A 154 4.52 8.45 -6.90
C LEU A 154 4.49 9.98 -6.73
N LEU A 155 3.52 10.51 -5.99
CA LEU A 155 3.42 11.94 -5.74
C LEU A 155 4.65 12.46 -5.00
N ALA A 156 5.10 11.75 -3.94
CA ALA A 156 6.30 12.11 -3.21
C ALA A 156 7.55 12.07 -4.10
N ALA A 157 7.69 11.08 -4.97
CA ALA A 157 8.82 10.98 -5.90
C ALA A 157 8.87 12.16 -6.88
N VAL A 158 7.74 12.47 -7.53
CA VAL A 158 7.64 13.56 -8.50
C VAL A 158 7.96 14.89 -7.83
N VAL A 159 7.35 15.16 -6.67
CA VAL A 159 7.58 16.40 -5.93
C VAL A 159 9.03 16.49 -5.44
N ALA A 160 9.62 15.38 -4.99
CA ALA A 160 11.03 15.33 -4.61
C ALA A 160 11.95 15.75 -5.75
N ILE A 161 11.76 15.17 -6.94
CA ILE A 161 12.55 15.47 -8.14
C ILE A 161 12.38 16.95 -8.54
N SER A 162 11.15 17.47 -8.51
CA SER A 162 10.90 18.89 -8.81
C SER A 162 11.60 19.82 -7.83
N TYR A 163 11.52 19.55 -6.52
CA TYR A 163 12.20 20.35 -5.51
C TYR A 163 13.73 20.26 -5.61
N MET A 164 14.27 19.10 -6.00
CA MET A 164 15.69 18.96 -6.26
C MET A 164 16.13 19.78 -7.48
N ALA A 165 15.36 19.75 -8.57
CA ALA A 165 15.65 20.57 -9.74
C ALA A 165 15.62 22.07 -9.42
N ILE A 166 14.60 22.52 -8.69
CA ILE A 166 14.51 23.91 -8.20
C ILE A 166 15.71 24.23 -7.30
N GLY A 167 16.05 23.33 -6.38
CA GLY A 167 17.17 23.51 -5.46
C GLY A 167 18.52 23.63 -6.14
N ILE A 168 18.74 22.94 -7.27
CA ILE A 168 19.95 23.10 -8.09
C ILE A 168 19.98 24.49 -8.74
N ILE A 169 18.85 24.97 -9.26
CA ILE A 169 18.77 26.31 -9.87
C ILE A 169 18.99 27.41 -8.82
N ASP A 170 18.46 27.21 -7.61
CA ASP A 170 18.59 28.13 -6.46
C ASP A 170 20.05 28.35 -6.02
N LEU A 171 20.96 27.42 -6.35
CA LEU A 171 22.40 27.58 -6.11
C LEU A 171 23.03 28.69 -6.95
N TYR A 172 22.48 28.92 -8.15
CA TYR A 172 23.03 29.87 -9.13
C TYR A 172 22.28 31.21 -9.11
N ASP A 173 20.97 31.16 -8.97
CA ASP A 173 20.11 32.34 -8.93
C ASP A 173 19.06 32.15 -7.84
N SER A 174 19.05 33.04 -6.85
CA SER A 174 18.15 32.93 -5.70
C SER A 174 16.69 32.98 -6.15
N ILE A 175 15.98 31.86 -6.01
CA ILE A 175 14.64 31.71 -6.55
C ILE A 175 13.63 32.38 -5.62
N HIS A 176 12.78 33.22 -6.20
CA HIS A 176 11.72 33.87 -5.45
C HIS A 176 10.77 32.83 -4.81
N PRO A 177 10.36 33.00 -3.54
CA PRO A 177 9.50 32.04 -2.82
C PRO A 177 8.17 31.72 -3.49
N CYS A 178 7.74 32.52 -4.47
CA CYS A 178 6.56 32.28 -5.31
C CYS A 178 6.59 30.93 -6.03
N ILE A 179 7.77 30.33 -6.26
CA ILE A 179 7.88 29.01 -6.85
C ILE A 179 7.15 27.94 -6.04
N ASN A 180 7.05 28.11 -4.72
CA ASN A 180 6.28 27.19 -3.87
C ASN A 180 4.78 27.23 -4.18
N ILE A 181 4.24 28.38 -4.59
CA ILE A 181 2.83 28.50 -5.01
C ILE A 181 2.62 27.74 -6.32
N LEU A 182 3.56 27.85 -7.25
CA LEU A 182 3.53 27.08 -8.50
C LEU A 182 3.62 25.58 -8.23
N MET A 183 4.52 25.16 -7.33
CA MET A 183 4.65 23.77 -6.90
C MET A 183 3.38 23.25 -6.22
N LEU A 184 2.75 24.04 -5.36
CA LEU A 184 1.46 23.68 -4.76
C LEU A 184 0.38 23.51 -5.83
N GLY A 185 0.32 24.42 -6.81
CA GLY A 185 -0.57 24.31 -7.97
C GLY A 185 -0.32 23.02 -8.76
N PHE A 186 0.95 22.72 -9.05
CA PHE A 186 1.35 21.49 -9.71
C PHE A 186 0.94 20.25 -8.91
N VAL A 187 1.17 20.21 -7.59
CA VAL A 187 0.78 19.10 -6.72
C VAL A 187 -0.73 18.90 -6.69
N LEU A 188 -1.51 19.97 -6.64
CA LEU A 188 -2.98 19.89 -6.68
C LEU A 188 -3.49 19.34 -8.00
N VAL A 189 -2.93 19.83 -9.12
CA VAL A 189 -3.26 19.34 -10.46
C VAL A 189 -2.85 17.88 -10.61
N PHE A 190 -1.61 17.55 -10.29
CA PHE A 190 -1.08 16.19 -10.37
C PHE A 190 -1.86 15.23 -9.47
N GLY A 191 -2.16 15.62 -8.23
CA GLY A 191 -2.97 14.83 -7.30
C GLY A 191 -4.40 14.60 -7.81
N LYS A 192 -4.98 15.58 -8.50
CA LYS A 192 -6.30 15.41 -9.14
C LYS A 192 -6.25 14.41 -10.29
N PHE A 193 -5.23 14.51 -11.15
CA PHE A 193 -5.08 13.63 -12.33
C PHE A 193 -4.59 12.23 -11.98
N SER A 194 -3.81 12.06 -10.92
CA SER A 194 -3.33 10.75 -10.44
C SER A 194 -4.45 9.90 -9.80
N GLY A 195 -5.66 10.44 -9.67
CA GLY A 195 -6.79 9.75 -9.07
C GLY A 195 -6.74 9.71 -7.54
N LEU A 196 -5.86 10.49 -6.90
CA LEU A 196 -5.69 10.55 -5.43
C LEU A 196 -7.03 10.80 -4.71
N TYR A 197 -7.86 11.68 -5.26
CA TYR A 197 -9.18 11.96 -4.68
C TYR A 197 -10.09 10.72 -4.67
N GLY A 198 -10.12 10.00 -5.79
CA GLY A 198 -10.91 8.77 -5.93
C GLY A 198 -10.40 7.65 -5.05
N THR A 199 -9.08 7.44 -5.00
CA THR A 199 -8.44 6.39 -4.20
C THR A 199 -8.60 6.65 -2.71
N THR A 200 -8.41 7.89 -2.26
CA THR A 200 -8.60 8.31 -0.87
C THR A 200 -10.04 8.11 -0.41
N ASN A 201 -11.02 8.51 -1.24
CA ASN A 201 -12.43 8.35 -0.91
C ASN A 201 -12.83 6.86 -0.82
N ARG A 202 -12.35 6.04 -1.76
CA ARG A 202 -12.57 4.58 -1.73
C ARG A 202 -11.96 3.95 -0.48
N TRP A 203 -10.72 4.31 -0.16
CA TRP A 203 -10.04 3.82 1.02
C TRP A 203 -10.79 4.17 2.30
N ARG A 204 -11.18 5.45 2.47
CA ARG A 204 -11.91 5.90 3.66
C ARG A 204 -13.22 5.13 3.87
N LYS A 205 -13.95 4.82 2.80
CA LYS A 205 -15.20 4.04 2.87
C LYS A 205 -14.96 2.57 3.23
N MET A 206 -13.80 2.00 2.88
CA MET A 206 -13.53 0.56 2.94
C MET A 206 -12.77 0.12 4.20
N THR A 207 -11.93 0.99 4.78
CA THR A 207 -10.95 0.58 5.79
C THR A 207 -11.16 1.14 7.20
N ASP A 208 -12.23 1.89 7.46
CA ASP A 208 -12.48 2.63 8.72
C ASP A 208 -11.18 3.08 9.42
N PRO A 209 -10.53 4.12 8.90
CA PRO A 209 -9.16 4.43 9.25
C PRO A 209 -8.96 4.79 10.72
N ARG A 210 -9.99 5.31 11.40
CA ARG A 210 -9.92 5.68 12.82
C ARG A 210 -9.84 4.45 13.71
N GLY A 211 -10.69 3.45 13.47
CA GLY A 211 -10.68 2.21 14.24
C GLY A 211 -9.33 1.48 14.15
N ARG A 212 -8.78 1.36 12.93
CA ARG A 212 -7.48 0.71 12.72
C ARG A 212 -6.32 1.42 13.40
N PHE A 213 -6.29 2.75 13.34
CA PHE A 213 -5.21 3.53 13.97
C PHE A 213 -5.26 3.41 15.50
N GLN A 214 -6.46 3.38 16.07
CA GLN A 214 -6.67 3.15 17.50
C GLN A 214 -6.25 1.75 17.92
N GLU A 215 -6.65 0.71 17.18
CA GLU A 215 -6.25 -0.68 17.43
C GLU A 215 -4.72 -0.87 17.30
N TRP A 216 -4.11 -0.29 16.26
CA TRP A 216 -2.67 -0.33 16.08
C TRP A 216 -1.94 0.39 17.22
N GLY A 217 -2.39 1.59 17.59
CA GLY A 217 -1.84 2.36 18.70
C GLY A 217 -1.98 1.64 20.04
N GLN A 218 -3.11 0.99 20.30
CA GLN A 218 -3.32 0.17 21.49
C GLN A 218 -2.41 -1.06 21.50
N LYS A 219 -2.26 -1.77 20.37
CA LYS A 219 -1.32 -2.91 20.26
C LYS A 219 0.12 -2.49 20.51
N TRP A 220 0.54 -1.35 19.97
CA TRP A 220 1.87 -0.79 20.20
C TRP A 220 2.08 -0.38 21.65
N ARG A 221 1.12 0.33 22.25
CA ARG A 221 1.15 0.70 23.67
C ARG A 221 1.27 -0.54 24.55
N ASN A 222 0.48 -1.57 24.26
CA ASN A 222 0.52 -2.81 25.01
C ASN A 222 1.89 -3.49 24.88
N ARG A 223 2.46 -3.62 23.67
CA ARG A 223 3.81 -4.19 23.47
C ARG A 223 4.91 -3.44 24.21
N ILE A 224 4.87 -2.11 24.22
CA ILE A 224 5.82 -1.29 24.98
C ILE A 224 5.67 -1.57 26.48
N VAL A 225 4.44 -1.59 27.00
CA VAL A 225 4.18 -1.88 28.42
C VAL A 225 4.66 -3.28 28.80
N THR A 226 4.44 -4.31 27.97
CA THR A 226 4.95 -5.66 28.24
C THR A 226 6.47 -5.69 28.22
N TRP A 227 7.12 -4.98 27.28
CA TRP A 227 8.58 -4.92 27.20
C TRP A 227 9.21 -4.20 28.40
N VAL A 228 8.59 -3.11 28.87
CA VAL A 228 9.04 -2.39 30.07
C VAL A 228 8.90 -3.26 31.32
N ARG A 229 7.79 -3.99 31.47
CA ARG A 229 7.56 -4.90 32.60
C ARG A 229 8.54 -6.08 32.60
N PHE A 230 8.85 -6.63 31.43
CA PHE A 230 9.86 -7.69 31.27
C PHE A 230 11.28 -7.23 31.61
N ARG A 231 11.57 -5.92 31.51
CA ARG A 231 12.88 -5.35 31.85
C ARG A 231 13.02 -5.05 33.34
N SER A 232 11.93 -4.80 34.08
CA SER A 232 11.99 -4.61 35.54
C SER A 232 12.16 -5.93 36.29
N ASP A 233 11.56 -7.02 35.80
CA ASP A 233 11.66 -8.34 36.44
C ASP A 233 13.01 -9.04 36.21
N ASN A 234 13.83 -8.58 35.27
CA ASN A 234 15.18 -9.10 34.99
C ASN A 234 16.31 -8.27 35.62
N SER A 235 15.97 -7.33 36.51
CA SER A 235 16.93 -6.47 37.22
C SER A 235 16.97 -6.68 38.74
N GLU A 236 16.30 -7.73 39.24
CA GLU A 236 16.47 -8.30 40.59
C GLU A 236 17.29 -9.60 40.52
#